data_AF-A0A957D0A0-F1
#
_entry.id   AF-A0A957D0A0-F1
#
_cell.length_a   1.000
_cell.length_b   1.000
_cell.length_c   1.000
_cell.angle_alpha   90.00
_cell.angle_beta   90.00
_cell.angle_gamma   90.00
#
_symmetry.space_group_name_H-M   'P 1'
#
loop_
_entity.id
_entity.type
_entity.pdbx_description
1 polymer ?
#
loop_
_entity_poly.entity_id
_entity_poly.type
_entity_poly.pdbx_seq_one_letter_code
_entity_poly.pdbx_strand_id
1 'polypeptide(L)'
;LTFPPEAEPGETLLNFRRVELIRDIMIKHGDADTSIFITEAGWNDHPRWTRAVRPGQRIQYTLDAFAYAEEHWPYVKTLAIWAFRFPAPTKSFMDYYTLVTPEFIPKPIYTAIQAYTGNQPD
;
A
#
# COMPACT_ATOMS: atom_id res chain seq x y z
N LEU A 1 1.68 -7.27 0.27
CA LEU A 1 2.58 -7.34 -0.90
C LEU A 1 3.99 -7.76 -0.45
N THR A 2 4.81 -8.34 -1.35
CA THR A 2 6.21 -8.76 -1.07
C THR A 2 7.24 -8.16 -2.02
N PHE A 3 6.81 -7.77 -3.21
CA PHE A 3 7.66 -7.20 -4.26
C PHE A 3 7.77 -5.67 -4.11
N PRO A 4 8.84 -5.04 -4.62
CA PRO A 4 8.88 -3.59 -4.75
C PRO A 4 7.72 -3.09 -5.63
N PRO A 5 7.25 -1.85 -5.45
CA PRO A 5 6.11 -1.33 -6.21
C PRO A 5 6.36 -1.29 -7.72
N GLU A 6 7.61 -1.15 -8.17
CA GLU A 6 7.99 -1.08 -9.58
C GLU A 6 8.00 -2.45 -10.28
N ALA A 7 7.95 -3.56 -9.51
CA ALA A 7 7.98 -4.90 -10.08
C ALA A 7 6.85 -5.09 -11.10
N GLU A 8 7.21 -5.57 -12.30
CA GLU A 8 6.27 -5.77 -13.41
C GLU A 8 5.03 -6.58 -12.99
N PRO A 9 3.82 -6.17 -13.40
CA PRO A 9 2.61 -6.91 -13.11
C PRO A 9 2.64 -8.30 -13.73
N GLY A 10 2.04 -9.27 -13.04
CA GLY A 10 1.93 -10.63 -13.56
C GLY A 10 0.58 -11.24 -13.23
N GLU A 11 0.02 -12.02 -14.15
CA GLU A 11 -1.30 -12.66 -14.00
C GLU A 11 -1.39 -13.61 -12.80
N THR A 12 -0.26 -14.19 -12.39
CA THR A 12 -0.18 -15.10 -11.23
C THR A 12 0.50 -14.46 -10.01
N LEU A 13 0.83 -13.17 -10.08
CA LEU A 13 1.52 -12.43 -9.03
C LEU A 13 0.57 -11.46 -8.32
N LEU A 14 0.59 -11.47 -6.99
CA LEU A 14 -0.03 -10.42 -6.18
C LEU A 14 1.02 -9.35 -5.87
N ASN A 15 1.19 -8.41 -6.80
CA ASN A 15 2.06 -7.23 -6.64
C ASN A 15 1.27 -5.92 -6.81
N PHE A 16 1.94 -4.80 -6.55
CA PHE A 16 1.34 -3.47 -6.55
C PHE A 16 0.75 -3.10 -7.91
N ARG A 17 1.54 -3.30 -8.98
CA ARG A 17 1.16 -2.97 -10.36
C ARG A 17 0.13 -3.88 -10.99
N ARG A 18 -0.33 -4.95 -10.30
CA ARG A 18 -1.38 -5.84 -10.82
C ARG A 18 -2.67 -5.09 -11.22
N VAL A 19 -2.94 -3.93 -10.63
CA VAL A 19 -4.05 -3.04 -11.03
C VAL A 19 -4.00 -2.65 -12.52
N GLU A 20 -2.81 -2.57 -13.12
CA GLU A 20 -2.62 -2.27 -14.54
C GLU A 20 -3.27 -3.36 -15.43
N LEU A 21 -3.18 -4.64 -15.04
CA LEU A 21 -3.84 -5.73 -15.77
C LEU A 21 -5.37 -5.62 -15.69
N ILE A 22 -5.90 -5.14 -14.56
CA ILE A 22 -7.34 -4.88 -14.42
C ILE A 22 -7.73 -3.70 -15.31
N ARG A 23 -6.91 -2.65 -15.36
CA ARG A 23 -7.12 -1.50 -16.25
C ARG A 23 -7.13 -1.91 -17.71
N ASP A 24 -6.24 -2.80 -18.14
CA ASP A 24 -6.21 -3.32 -19.52
C ASP A 24 -7.49 -4.06 -19.87
N ILE A 25 -8.03 -4.85 -18.94
CA ILE A 25 -9.33 -5.51 -19.10
C ILE A 25 -10.44 -4.47 -19.26
N MET A 26 -10.50 -3.46 -18.39
CA MET A 26 -11.50 -2.38 -18.50
C MET A 26 -11.45 -1.72 -19.88
N ILE A 27 -10.26 -1.32 -20.34
CA ILE A 27 -10.07 -0.69 -21.66
C ILE A 27 -10.52 -1.61 -22.79
N LYS A 28 -10.12 -2.90 -22.76
CA LYS A 28 -10.49 -3.88 -23.79
C LYS A 28 -12.02 -4.05 -23.92
N HIS A 29 -12.75 -3.82 -22.83
CA HIS A 29 -14.20 -3.94 -22.79
C HIS A 29 -14.93 -2.58 -22.91
N GLY A 30 -14.23 -1.51 -23.31
CA GLY A 30 -14.82 -0.18 -23.54
C GLY A 30 -15.08 0.63 -22.27
N ASP A 31 -14.49 0.24 -21.13
CA ASP A 31 -14.68 0.86 -19.81
C ASP A 31 -13.49 1.76 -19.42
N ALA A 32 -12.97 2.53 -20.37
CA ALA A 32 -11.82 3.40 -20.12
C ALA A 32 -12.16 4.60 -19.23
N ASP A 33 -13.42 5.04 -19.19
CA ASP A 33 -13.82 6.26 -18.45
C ASP A 33 -14.08 6.00 -16.95
N THR A 34 -14.23 4.74 -16.55
CA THR A 34 -14.42 4.38 -15.15
C THR A 34 -13.12 4.51 -14.36
N SER A 35 -13.20 5.22 -13.24
CA SER A 35 -12.10 5.41 -12.30
C SER A 35 -11.91 4.19 -11.39
N ILE A 36 -10.67 3.98 -10.93
CA ILE A 36 -10.31 2.93 -9.98
C ILE A 36 -10.11 3.52 -8.58
N PHE A 37 -10.61 2.80 -7.57
CA PHE A 37 -10.38 3.08 -6.15
C PHE A 37 -9.66 1.88 -5.53
N ILE A 38 -8.41 2.07 -5.13
CA ILE A 38 -7.63 1.06 -4.42
C ILE A 38 -7.89 1.25 -2.92
N THR A 39 -8.69 0.36 -2.34
CA THR A 39 -9.15 0.47 -0.95
C THR A 39 -8.17 -0.09 0.08
N GLU A 40 -7.31 -1.03 -0.34
CA GLU A 40 -6.40 -1.73 0.57
C GLU A 40 -5.06 -2.03 -0.12
N ALA A 41 -4.08 -1.18 0.11
CA ALA A 41 -2.70 -1.39 -0.33
C ALA A 41 -1.75 -1.49 0.86
N GLY A 42 -0.64 -2.21 0.67
CA GLY A 42 0.44 -2.19 1.65
C GLY A 42 1.30 -3.44 1.70
N TRP A 43 2.36 -3.30 2.47
CA TRP A 43 3.32 -4.35 2.81
C TRP A 43 3.24 -4.64 4.30
N ASN A 44 3.60 -5.87 4.65
CA ASN A 44 3.69 -6.32 6.03
C ASN A 44 5.16 -6.47 6.41
N ASP A 45 5.51 -6.18 7.65
CA ASP A 45 6.88 -6.27 8.17
C ASP A 45 7.03 -7.26 9.34
N HIS A 46 6.13 -8.24 9.46
CA HIS A 46 6.20 -9.25 10.52
C HIS A 46 7.44 -10.16 10.36
N PRO A 47 8.33 -10.25 11.38
CA PRO A 47 9.67 -10.86 11.24
C PRO A 47 9.67 -12.36 10.94
N ARG A 48 8.54 -13.04 11.18
CA ARG A 48 8.38 -14.49 10.94
C ARG A 48 7.34 -14.84 9.89
N TRP A 49 6.80 -13.86 9.17
CA TRP A 49 5.81 -14.15 8.12
C TRP A 49 6.50 -14.22 6.76
N THR A 50 6.27 -15.31 6.02
CA THR A 50 6.96 -15.56 4.74
C THR A 50 6.58 -14.58 3.63
N ARG A 51 5.48 -13.82 3.81
CA ARG A 51 5.01 -12.79 2.87
C ARG A 51 5.25 -11.37 3.38
N ALA A 52 6.22 -11.19 4.28
CA ALA A 52 6.64 -9.89 4.79
C ALA A 52 7.91 -9.38 4.10
N VAL A 53 8.11 -8.07 4.14
CA VAL A 53 9.36 -7.38 3.81
C VAL A 53 10.04 -6.90 5.09
N ARG A 54 11.23 -6.31 5.00
CA ARG A 54 11.88 -5.71 6.18
C ARG A 54 11.17 -4.41 6.60
N PRO A 55 11.20 -4.01 7.88
CA PRO A 55 10.55 -2.78 8.35
C PRO A 55 10.91 -1.52 7.55
N GLY A 56 12.20 -1.32 7.26
CA GLY A 56 12.64 -0.18 6.42
C GLY A 56 12.15 -0.27 4.97
N GLN A 57 12.08 -1.49 4.40
CA GLN A 57 11.53 -1.69 3.05
C GLN A 57 10.04 -1.40 2.99
N ARG A 58 9.29 -1.73 4.05
CA ARG A 58 7.85 -1.43 4.13
C ARG A 58 7.61 0.07 4.00
N ILE A 59 8.43 0.90 4.64
CA ILE A 59 8.35 2.36 4.53
C ILE A 59 8.68 2.79 3.10
N GLN A 60 9.86 2.39 2.61
CA GLN A 60 10.35 2.79 1.29
C GLN A 60 9.34 2.43 0.18
N TYR A 61 8.92 1.16 0.12
CA TYR A 61 7.95 0.69 -0.86
C TYR A 61 6.60 1.39 -0.75
N THR A 62 6.19 1.84 0.45
CA THR A 62 4.94 2.58 0.59
C THR A 62 5.05 3.98 -0.01
N LEU A 63 6.18 4.67 0.19
CA LEU A 63 6.40 6.01 -0.39
C LEU A 63 6.60 5.94 -1.91
N ASP A 64 7.38 4.97 -2.37
CA ASP A 64 7.60 4.73 -3.80
C ASP A 64 6.28 4.37 -4.51
N ALA A 65 5.40 3.59 -3.86
CA ALA A 65 4.08 3.28 -4.37
C ALA A 65 3.19 4.53 -4.55
N PHE A 66 3.27 5.51 -3.64
CA PHE A 66 2.54 6.76 -3.78
C PHE A 66 3.05 7.56 -4.99
N ALA A 67 4.37 7.74 -5.09
CA ALA A 67 4.98 8.44 -6.22
C ALA A 67 4.67 7.74 -7.56
N TYR A 68 4.77 6.41 -7.59
CA TYR A 68 4.46 5.62 -8.78
C TYR A 68 3.01 5.80 -9.22
N ALA A 69 2.06 5.68 -8.28
CA ALA A 69 0.64 5.84 -8.59
C ALA A 69 0.30 7.26 -9.08
N GLU A 70 0.88 8.29 -8.47
CA GLU A 70 0.70 9.69 -8.87
C GLU A 70 1.21 9.94 -10.30
N GLU A 71 2.37 9.38 -10.64
CA GLU A 71 2.99 9.56 -11.95
C GLU A 71 2.29 8.73 -13.06
N HIS A 72 1.91 7.48 -12.76
CA HIS A 72 1.55 6.51 -13.79
C HIS A 72 0.05 6.21 -13.89
N TRP A 73 -0.74 6.48 -12.85
CA TRP A 73 -2.13 6.01 -12.78
C TRP A 73 -3.14 7.17 -12.68
N PRO A 74 -3.30 7.99 -13.74
CA PRO A 74 -4.27 9.10 -13.75
C PRO A 74 -5.74 8.64 -13.59
N TYR A 75 -5.99 7.34 -13.80
CA TYR A 75 -7.29 6.68 -13.63
C TYR A 75 -7.56 6.19 -12.20
N VAL A 76 -6.58 6.25 -11.28
CA VAL A 76 -6.76 5.90 -9.88
C VAL A 76 -7.10 7.17 -9.08
N LYS A 77 -8.27 7.18 -8.44
CA LYS A 77 -8.74 8.33 -7.64
C LYS A 77 -8.39 8.22 -6.16
N THR A 78 -8.10 7.02 -5.69
CA THR A 78 -7.76 6.78 -4.29
C THR A 78 -6.83 5.58 -4.18
N LEU A 79 -5.80 5.74 -3.36
CA LEU A 79 -4.92 4.69 -2.89
C LEU A 79 -4.90 4.72 -1.36
N ALA A 80 -5.65 3.82 -0.73
CA ALA A 80 -5.74 3.73 0.72
C ALA A 80 -4.78 2.67 1.27
N ILE A 81 -3.97 3.06 2.27
CA ILE A 81 -3.07 2.14 2.96
C ILE A 81 -3.82 1.38 4.04
N TRP A 82 -3.75 0.05 3.98
CA TRP A 82 -4.26 -0.82 5.03
C TRP A 82 -3.14 -1.18 6.01
N ALA A 83 -3.25 -0.91 7.31
CA ALA A 83 -4.40 -0.37 8.05
C ALA A 83 -3.96 0.73 9.01
N PHE A 84 -4.85 1.65 9.37
CA PHE A 84 -4.55 2.64 10.40
C PHE A 84 -4.28 1.96 11.76
N ARG A 85 -5.26 1.21 12.30
CA ARG A 85 -5.16 0.44 13.55
C ARG A 85 -6.21 -0.68 13.63
N PHE A 86 -6.05 -1.59 14.58
CA PHE A 86 -7.10 -2.52 15.02
C PHE A 86 -7.63 -2.15 16.41
N PRO A 87 -8.86 -2.57 16.79
CA PRO A 87 -9.44 -2.27 18.10
C PRO A 87 -8.69 -2.91 19.27
N ALA A 88 -8.03 -4.04 19.04
CA ALA A 88 -7.16 -4.73 19.99
C ALA A 88 -6.05 -5.48 19.23
N PRO A 89 -4.91 -5.80 19.88
CA PRO A 89 -3.89 -6.65 19.26
C PRO A 89 -4.46 -7.98 18.81
N THR A 90 -4.24 -8.36 17.55
CA THR A 90 -4.63 -9.68 17.04
C THR A 90 -3.62 -10.76 17.43
N LYS A 91 -2.44 -10.36 17.90
CA LYS A 91 -1.29 -11.22 18.24
C LYS A 91 -0.86 -12.07 17.03
N SER A 92 -0.94 -11.49 15.83
CA SER A 92 -0.63 -12.16 14.57
C SER A 92 0.05 -11.21 13.58
N PHE A 93 0.39 -11.71 12.38
CA PHE A 93 0.95 -10.87 11.32
C PHE A 93 0.06 -9.67 10.98
N MET A 94 -1.25 -9.72 11.28
CA MET A 94 -2.16 -8.60 11.03
C MET A 94 -1.70 -7.31 11.73
N ASP A 95 -1.18 -7.40 12.96
CA ASP A 95 -0.70 -6.24 13.73
C ASP A 95 0.43 -5.46 13.00
N TYR A 96 1.10 -6.10 12.03
CA TYR A 96 2.17 -5.51 11.23
C TYR A 96 1.68 -4.83 9.94
N TYR A 97 0.37 -4.68 9.74
CA TYR A 97 -0.19 -3.74 8.78
C TYR A 97 -0.52 -2.38 9.39
N THR A 98 -0.57 -2.27 10.72
CA THR A 98 -0.98 -1.04 11.39
C THR A 98 0.02 0.10 11.18
N LEU A 99 -0.49 1.33 11.12
CA LEU A 99 0.28 2.58 11.15
C LEU A 99 0.50 3.09 12.59
N VAL A 100 -0.43 2.79 13.49
CA VAL A 100 -0.35 3.16 14.92
C VAL A 100 -0.65 1.95 15.82
N THR A 101 -0.18 1.98 17.07
CA THR A 101 -0.57 0.98 18.08
C THR A 101 -2.05 1.13 18.49
N PRO A 102 -2.65 0.16 19.21
CA PRO A 102 -4.01 0.31 19.73
C PRO A 102 -4.21 1.56 20.61
N GLU A 103 -3.15 2.01 21.29
CA GLU A 103 -3.10 3.22 22.13
C GLU A 103 -2.76 4.49 21.32
N PHE A 104 -2.83 4.44 19.99
CA PHE A 104 -2.53 5.54 19.07
C PHE A 104 -1.08 6.03 19.10
N ILE A 105 -0.13 5.18 19.49
CA ILE A 105 1.29 5.51 19.37
C ILE A 105 1.73 5.35 17.90
N PRO A 106 2.27 6.40 17.23
CA PRO A 106 2.74 6.29 15.85
C PRO A 106 3.87 5.28 15.68
N LYS A 107 3.77 4.45 14.64
CA LYS A 107 4.89 3.62 14.17
C LYS A 107 5.73 4.42 13.16
N PRO A 108 7.00 4.05 12.91
CA PRO A 108 7.85 4.78 11.96
C PRO A 108 7.26 5.01 10.56
N ILE A 109 6.44 4.08 10.07
CA ILE A 109 5.72 4.24 8.80
C ILE A 109 4.69 5.36 8.82
N TYR A 110 3.99 5.59 9.94
CA TYR A 110 3.04 6.70 10.06
C TYR A 110 3.77 8.03 9.92
N THR A 111 4.87 8.21 10.66
CA THR A 111 5.66 9.45 10.62
C THR A 111 6.28 9.68 9.24
N ALA A 112 6.69 8.62 8.54
CA ALA A 112 7.20 8.72 7.17
C ALA A 112 6.12 9.16 6.17
N ILE A 113 4.92 8.58 6.24
CA ILE A 113 3.78 8.98 5.40
C ILE A 113 3.34 10.41 5.74
N GLN A 114 3.31 10.78 7.02
CA GLN A 114 2.97 12.13 7.46
C GLN A 114 3.96 13.16 6.88
N ALA A 115 5.26 12.87 6.91
CA ALA A 115 6.28 13.71 6.31
C ALA A 115 6.13 13.81 4.78
N TYR A 116 5.94 12.68 4.09
CA TYR A 116 5.75 12.64 2.64
C TYR A 116 4.55 13.49 2.19
N THR A 117 3.46 13.45 2.94
CA THR A 117 2.22 14.19 2.61
C THR A 117 2.22 15.65 3.08
N GLY A 118 3.29 16.12 3.73
CA GLY A 118 3.35 17.48 4.28
C GLY A 118 2.41 17.75 5.46
N ASN A 119 1.87 16.71 6.11
CA ASN A 119 0.92 16.83 7.22
C ASN A 119 1.60 16.78 8.60
N GLN A 120 2.85 17.24 8.71
CA GLN A 120 3.53 17.32 10.01
C GLN A 120 2.92 18.42 10.88
N PRO A 121 2.88 18.25 12.21
CA PRO A 121 2.51 19.34 13.11
C PRO A 121 3.53 20.49 13.00
N ASP A 122 3.05 21.73 13.13
CA ASP A 122 3.89 22.94 13.22
C ASP A 122 4.86 22.89 14.41
#